data_AF-A0A960KWJ8-F1
#
_entry.id   AF-A0A960KWJ8-F1
#
_cell.length_a   1.000
_cell.length_b   1.000
_cell.length_c   1.000
_cell.angle_alpha   90.00
_cell.angle_beta   90.00
_cell.angle_gamma   90.00
#
_symmetry.space_group_name_H-M   'P 1'
#
loop_
_entity.id
_entity.type
_entity.pdbx_description
1 polymer ?
#
loop_
_entity_poly.entity_id
_entity_poly.type
_entity_poly.pdbx_seq_one_letter_code
_entity_poly.pdbx_strand_id
1 'polypeptide(L)'
;MLSYLGLVNFYQTIWVHVSVQPPVGLHILGACLLSLQRVFCFMGVLGLARHYLNQKATALDYFNEAVYPYYILHQTLIVVGAFLLGPLALGPILEPLSLIAITVFGCALGFEVVRRIEFLRPFFGLKMSGQYKPVWKKVGRWAAAIVLLPLCFIILL
;
A
#
# COMPACT_ATOMS: atom_id res chain seq x y z
N MET A 1 -16.76 -20.01 -1.89
CA MET A 1 -17.96 -19.15 -1.90
C MET A 1 -19.05 -19.65 -0.95
N LEU A 2 -19.44 -20.94 -1.00
CA LEU A 2 -20.44 -21.52 -0.09
C LEU A 2 -20.07 -21.37 1.41
N SER A 3 -18.80 -21.56 1.77
CA SER A 3 -18.29 -21.34 3.14
C SER A 3 -18.42 -19.88 3.61
N TYR A 4 -18.17 -18.92 2.72
CA TYR A 4 -18.25 -17.48 3.00
C TYR A 4 -19.70 -17.02 3.18
N LEU A 5 -20.62 -17.48 2.33
CA LEU A 5 -22.05 -17.18 2.45
C LEU A 5 -22.65 -17.78 3.73
N GLY A 6 -22.24 -19.00 4.11
CA GLY A 6 -22.63 -19.62 5.38
C GLY A 6 -22.15 -18.84 6.60
N LEU A 7 -20.92 -18.32 6.57
CA LEU A 7 -20.34 -17.52 7.66
C LEU A 7 -20.94 -16.11 7.76
N VAL A 8 -21.24 -15.48 6.62
CA VAL A 8 -21.96 -14.18 6.58
C VAL A 8 -23.39 -14.35 7.07
N ASN A 9 -24.07 -15.45 6.70
CA ASN A 9 -25.41 -15.75 7.19
C ASN A 9 -25.41 -16.03 8.70
N PHE A 10 -24.44 -16.80 9.20
CA PHE A 10 -24.20 -17.03 10.63
C PHE A 10 -23.91 -15.73 11.41
N TYR A 11 -23.06 -14.86 10.86
CA TYR A 11 -22.77 -13.56 11.44
C TYR A 11 -24.02 -12.67 11.48
N GLN A 12 -24.83 -12.66 10.40
CA GLN A 12 -26.09 -11.91 10.39
C GLN A 12 -27.13 -12.47 11.37
N THR A 13 -27.29 -13.79 11.48
CA THR A 13 -28.26 -14.38 12.42
C THR A 13 -27.87 -14.17 13.88
N ILE A 14 -26.57 -14.26 14.21
CA ILE A 14 -26.09 -14.00 15.58
C ILE A 14 -26.12 -12.51 15.93
N TRP A 15 -25.73 -11.62 15.01
CA TRP A 15 -25.55 -10.20 15.33
C TRP A 15 -26.83 -9.37 15.19
N VAL A 16 -27.74 -9.73 14.29
CA VAL A 16 -28.95 -8.92 13.99
C VAL A 16 -30.16 -9.36 14.81
N HIS A 17 -30.22 -10.61 15.30
CA HIS A 17 -31.41 -11.15 15.98
C HIS A 17 -31.24 -11.55 17.44
N VAL A 18 -30.06 -11.42 18.04
CA VAL A 18 -29.82 -11.89 19.42
C VAL A 18 -29.24 -10.76 20.28
N SER A 19 -30.07 -10.24 21.19
CA SER A 19 -29.69 -9.32 22.27
C SER A 19 -28.91 -10.00 23.42
N VAL A 20 -28.42 -11.22 23.20
CA VAL A 20 -27.67 -12.04 24.16
C VAL A 20 -26.23 -12.15 23.64
N GLN A 21 -25.26 -11.69 24.44
CA GLN A 21 -23.84 -11.86 24.11
C GLN A 21 -23.53 -13.34 23.88
N PRO A 22 -23.04 -13.73 22.67
CA PRO A 22 -22.67 -15.11 22.41
C PRO A 22 -21.56 -15.58 23.34
N PRO A 23 -21.48 -16.89 23.64
CA PRO A 23 -20.41 -17.43 24.47
C PRO A 23 -19.04 -17.16 23.82
N VAL A 24 -18.04 -16.79 24.64
CA VAL A 24 -16.71 -16.33 24.20
C VAL A 24 -16.03 -17.30 23.21
N GLY A 25 -16.21 -18.62 23.39
CA GLY A 25 -15.66 -19.64 22.50
C GLY A 25 -16.19 -19.53 21.06
N LEU A 26 -17.46 -19.17 20.87
CA LEU A 26 -18.07 -19.01 19.55
C LEU A 26 -17.51 -17.78 18.81
N HIS A 27 -17.23 -16.69 19.53
CA HIS A 27 -16.60 -15.50 18.98
C HIS A 27 -15.17 -15.75 18.52
N ILE A 28 -14.36 -16.43 19.33
CA ILE A 28 -12.97 -16.76 18.99
C ILE A 28 -12.94 -17.67 17.77
N LEU A 29 -13.79 -18.70 17.74
CA LEU A 29 -13.89 -19.63 16.63
C LEU A 29 -14.33 -18.91 15.34
N GLY A 30 -15.33 -18.03 15.42
CA GLY A 30 -15.77 -17.20 14.28
C GLY A 30 -14.68 -16.26 13.77
N ALA A 31 -13.97 -15.57 14.66
CA ALA A 31 -12.86 -14.69 14.29
C ALA A 31 -11.70 -15.46 13.64
N CYS A 32 -11.37 -16.65 14.16
CA CYS A 32 -10.35 -17.53 13.59
C CYS A 32 -10.74 -17.98 12.17
N LEU A 33 -11.96 -18.50 11.98
CA LEU A 33 -12.42 -18.94 10.67
C LEU A 33 -12.45 -17.80 9.65
N LEU A 34 -12.91 -16.60 10.04
CA LEU A 34 -12.93 -15.44 9.16
C LEU A 34 -11.52 -14.97 8.79
N SER A 35 -10.60 -14.98 9.75
CA SER A 35 -9.20 -14.61 9.52
C SER A 35 -8.52 -15.59 8.57
N LEU A 36 -8.69 -16.90 8.79
CA LEU A 36 -8.17 -17.94 7.90
C LEU A 36 -8.77 -17.84 6.50
N GLN A 37 -10.08 -17.59 6.39
CA GLN A 37 -10.76 -17.43 5.11
C GLN A 37 -10.22 -16.22 4.32
N ARG A 38 -9.93 -15.10 4.99
CA ARG A 38 -9.33 -13.92 4.37
C ARG A 38 -7.93 -14.22 3.83
N VAL A 39 -7.08 -14.87 4.64
CA VAL A 39 -5.71 -15.22 4.25
C VAL A 39 -5.71 -16.22 3.09
N PHE A 40 -6.51 -17.29 3.16
CA PHE A 40 -6.59 -18.27 2.06
C PHE A 40 -7.15 -17.68 0.78
N CYS A 41 -8.14 -16.79 0.86
CA CYS A 41 -8.66 -16.09 -0.31
C CYS A 41 -7.56 -15.21 -0.94
N PHE A 42 -6.83 -14.45 -0.14
CA PHE A 42 -5.72 -13.62 -0.61
C PHE A 42 -4.62 -14.47 -1.26
N MET A 43 -4.18 -15.55 -0.62
CA MET A 43 -3.20 -16.48 -1.19
C MET A 43 -3.71 -17.13 -2.49
N GLY A 44 -4.99 -17.48 -2.56
CA GLY A 44 -5.61 -18.04 -3.77
C GLY A 44 -5.59 -17.05 -4.93
N VAL A 45 -5.95 -15.78 -4.69
CA VAL A 45 -5.88 -14.71 -5.70
C VAL A 45 -4.43 -14.48 -6.14
N LEU A 46 -3.47 -14.46 -5.22
CA LEU A 46 -2.05 -14.32 -5.56
C LEU A 46 -1.52 -15.51 -6.38
N GLY A 47 -1.92 -16.74 -6.03
CA GLY A 47 -1.57 -17.95 -6.78
C GLY A 47 -2.14 -17.92 -8.20
N LEU A 48 -3.40 -17.52 -8.35
CA LEU A 48 -4.05 -17.35 -9.65
C LEU A 48 -3.38 -16.24 -10.47
N ALA A 49 -3.10 -15.10 -9.85
CA ALA A 49 -2.38 -13.99 -10.46
C ALA A 49 -0.99 -14.45 -10.95
N ARG A 50 -0.25 -15.22 -10.14
CA ARG A 50 1.04 -15.77 -10.57
C ARG A 50 0.91 -16.78 -11.71
N HIS A 51 -0.18 -17.54 -11.80
CA HIS A 51 -0.36 -18.49 -12.89
C HIS A 51 -0.68 -17.78 -14.22
N TYR A 52 -1.61 -16.81 -14.20
CA TYR A 52 -2.12 -16.18 -15.42
C TYR A 52 -1.40 -14.87 -15.81
N LEU A 53 -0.89 -14.11 -14.85
CA LEU A 53 -0.26 -12.78 -15.05
C LEU A 53 1.27 -12.79 -15.00
N ASN A 54 1.91 -13.96 -14.84
CA ASN A 54 3.38 -14.07 -14.83
C ASN A 54 3.97 -14.05 -16.25
N GLN A 55 3.66 -13.00 -17.00
CA GLN A 55 4.21 -12.73 -18.32
C GLN A 55 5.28 -11.65 -18.21
N LYS A 56 6.37 -11.80 -18.97
CA LYS A 56 7.42 -10.78 -19.04
C LYS A 56 6.92 -9.61 -19.89
N ALA A 57 6.47 -8.53 -19.26
CA ALA A 57 6.08 -7.31 -19.95
C ALA A 57 7.08 -6.18 -19.66
N THR A 58 7.56 -5.49 -20.70
CA THR A 58 8.44 -4.32 -20.54
C THR A 58 7.74 -3.17 -19.82
N ALA A 59 6.41 -3.09 -19.91
CA ALA A 59 5.61 -2.14 -19.14
C ALA A 59 5.69 -2.38 -17.62
N LEU A 60 5.91 -3.62 -17.18
CA LEU A 60 6.03 -3.95 -15.75
C LEU A 60 7.28 -3.33 -15.12
N ASP A 61 8.37 -3.18 -15.87
CA ASP A 61 9.58 -2.51 -15.35
C ASP A 61 9.31 -1.04 -15.04
N TYR A 62 8.58 -0.35 -15.92
CA TYR A 62 8.14 1.03 -15.70
C TYR A 62 7.23 1.16 -14.47
N PHE A 63 6.21 0.30 -14.37
CA PHE A 63 5.29 0.35 -13.24
C PHE A 63 5.95 -0.06 -11.92
N ASN A 64 6.86 -1.04 -11.92
CA ASN A 64 7.62 -1.44 -10.74
C ASN A 64 8.47 -0.28 -10.19
N GLU A 65 9.08 0.51 -11.08
CA GLU A 65 9.76 1.74 -10.67
C GLU A 65 8.77 2.79 -10.15
N ALA A 66 7.61 2.95 -10.77
CA ALA A 66 6.62 3.94 -10.36
C ALA A 66 5.93 3.68 -9.01
N VAL A 67 5.81 2.41 -8.59
CA VAL A 67 5.08 2.02 -7.37
C VAL A 67 5.60 2.71 -6.11
N TYR A 68 6.92 2.75 -5.90
CA TYR A 68 7.52 3.36 -4.71
C TYR A 68 7.30 4.89 -4.64
N PRO A 69 7.63 5.66 -5.69
CA PRO A 69 7.32 7.09 -5.77
C PRO A 69 5.83 7.39 -5.57
N TYR A 70 4.93 6.63 -6.21
CA TYR A 70 3.48 6.80 -6.04
C TYR A 70 3.05 6.58 -4.60
N TYR A 71 3.57 5.56 -3.92
CA TYR A 71 3.22 5.26 -2.53
C TYR A 71 3.58 6.43 -1.60
N ILE A 72 4.78 7.00 -1.74
CA ILE A 72 5.27 8.10 -0.91
C ILE A 72 4.50 9.40 -1.22
N LEU A 73 4.24 9.70 -2.50
CA LEU A 73 3.58 10.94 -2.92
C LEU A 73 2.08 10.93 -2.69
N HIS A 74 1.41 9.80 -2.84
CA HIS A 74 -0.05 9.73 -2.78
C HIS A 74 -0.59 10.22 -1.44
N GLN A 75 -0.01 9.75 -0.32
CA GLN A 75 -0.47 10.17 1.00
C GLN A 75 -0.22 11.67 1.25
N THR A 76 0.92 12.21 0.85
CA THR A 76 1.22 13.64 1.04
C THR A 76 0.29 14.51 0.19
N LEU A 77 0.03 14.12 -1.06
CA LEU A 77 -0.91 14.81 -1.94
C LEU A 77 -2.35 14.73 -1.46
N ILE A 78 -2.78 13.61 -0.86
CA ILE A 78 -4.10 13.52 -0.23
C ILE A 78 -4.21 14.54 0.89
N VAL A 79 -3.23 14.59 1.80
CA VAL A 79 -3.29 15.47 2.97
C VAL A 79 -3.30 16.94 2.53
N VAL A 80 -2.40 17.30 1.61
CA VAL A 80 -2.33 18.68 1.07
C VAL A 80 -3.59 19.02 0.28
N GLY A 81 -4.07 18.10 -0.57
CA GLY A 81 -5.29 18.27 -1.35
C GLY A 81 -6.52 18.44 -0.48
N ALA A 82 -6.68 17.60 0.55
CA ALA A 82 -7.78 17.70 1.51
C ALA A 82 -7.73 19.01 2.29
N PHE A 83 -6.53 19.46 2.70
CA PHE A 83 -6.37 20.73 3.40
C PHE A 83 -6.75 21.93 2.51
N LEU A 84 -6.40 21.90 1.22
CA LEU A 84 -6.72 22.97 0.28
C LEU A 84 -8.19 22.96 -0.16
N LEU A 85 -8.79 21.77 -0.31
CA LEU A 85 -10.18 21.62 -0.76
C LEU A 85 -11.20 21.75 0.37
N GLY A 86 -10.83 21.41 1.60
CA GLY A 86 -11.70 21.52 2.78
C GLY A 86 -12.40 22.88 2.94
N PRO A 87 -11.73 24.04 2.77
CA PRO A 87 -12.41 25.33 2.87
C PRO A 87 -13.33 25.66 1.68
N LEU A 88 -13.26 24.96 0.55
CA LEU A 88 -14.09 25.24 -0.63
C LEU A 88 -15.50 24.62 -0.54
N ALA A 89 -15.75 23.71 0.41
CA ALA A 89 -17.07 23.10 0.68
C ALA A 89 -17.83 22.65 -0.58
N LEU A 90 -17.13 21.99 -1.52
CA LEU A 90 -17.66 21.61 -2.85
C LEU A 90 -18.69 20.47 -2.80
N GLY A 91 -19.02 19.98 -1.61
CA GLY A 91 -20.00 18.93 -1.38
C GLY A 91 -19.42 17.51 -1.54
N PRO A 92 -20.22 16.48 -1.22
CA PRO A 92 -19.75 15.11 -1.01
C PRO A 92 -19.32 14.37 -2.28
N ILE A 93 -19.46 14.99 -3.47
CA ILE A 93 -19.15 14.36 -4.76
C ILE A 93 -17.95 15.04 -5.42
N LEU A 94 -17.99 16.37 -5.56
CA LEU A 94 -16.94 17.11 -6.26
C LEU A 94 -15.64 17.16 -5.45
N GLU A 95 -15.73 17.21 -4.13
CA GLU A 95 -14.55 17.22 -3.24
C GLU A 95 -13.72 15.93 -3.35
N PRO A 96 -14.28 14.71 -3.17
CA PRO A 96 -13.49 13.49 -3.35
C PRO A 96 -13.07 13.27 -4.81
N LEU A 97 -13.89 13.65 -5.79
CA LEU A 97 -13.53 13.49 -7.19
C LEU A 97 -12.33 14.36 -7.59
N SER A 98 -12.33 15.63 -7.16
CA SER A 98 -11.20 16.54 -7.40
C SER A 98 -9.95 16.09 -6.65
N LEU A 99 -10.09 15.59 -5.42
CA LEU A 99 -8.98 15.04 -4.66
C LEU A 99 -8.35 13.81 -5.34
N ILE A 100 -9.17 12.89 -5.86
CA ILE A 100 -8.68 11.74 -6.66
C ILE A 100 -7.96 12.22 -7.92
N ALA A 101 -8.51 13.21 -8.63
CA ALA A 101 -7.86 13.75 -9.81
C ALA A 101 -6.48 14.34 -9.45
N ILE A 102 -6.41 15.20 -8.42
CA ILE A 102 -5.17 15.83 -7.96
C ILE A 102 -4.13 14.77 -7.56
N THR A 103 -4.53 13.71 -6.85
CA THR A 103 -3.58 12.69 -6.39
C THR A 103 -3.07 11.84 -7.55
N VAL A 104 -3.94 11.43 -8.48
CA VAL A 104 -3.53 10.65 -9.66
C VAL A 104 -2.60 11.46 -10.56
N PHE A 105 -2.97 12.70 -10.89
CA PHE A 105 -2.13 13.57 -11.74
C PHE A 105 -0.86 14.01 -11.01
N GLY A 106 -0.95 14.34 -9.73
CA GLY A 106 0.20 14.73 -8.91
C GLY A 106 1.22 13.61 -8.75
N CYS A 107 0.77 12.37 -8.53
CA CYS A 107 1.66 11.21 -8.49
C CYS A 107 2.31 10.94 -9.86
N ALA A 108 1.55 11.06 -10.96
CA ALA A 108 2.09 10.86 -12.31
C ALA A 108 3.18 11.89 -12.65
N LEU A 109 2.91 13.17 -12.39
CA LEU A 109 3.88 14.25 -12.59
C LEU A 109 5.07 14.11 -11.67
N GLY A 110 4.84 13.82 -10.39
CA GLY A 110 5.90 13.64 -9.40
C GLY A 110 6.83 12.48 -9.76
N PHE A 111 6.27 11.36 -10.22
CA PHE A 111 7.07 10.23 -10.72
C PHE A 111 7.95 10.63 -11.90
N GLU A 112 7.40 11.35 -12.90
CA GLU A 112 8.16 11.77 -14.07
C GLU A 112 9.30 12.74 -13.70
N VAL A 113 9.08 13.61 -12.70
CA VAL A 113 10.11 14.51 -12.14
C VAL A 113 11.21 13.72 -11.43
N VAL A 114 10.85 12.78 -10.55
CA VAL A 114 11.80 11.92 -9.84
C VAL A 114 12.61 11.07 -10.82
N ARG A 115 11.99 10.61 -11.91
CA ARG A 115 12.66 9.84 -12.96
C ARG A 115 13.70 10.67 -13.71
N ARG A 116 13.42 11.96 -13.95
CA ARG A 116 14.34 12.91 -14.63
C ARG A 116 15.51 13.33 -13.75
N ILE A 117 15.34 13.43 -12.44
CA ILE A 117 16.38 13.90 -11.50
C ILE A 117 17.05 12.70 -10.81
N GLU A 118 18.23 12.32 -11.28
CA GLU A 118 18.96 11.14 -10.76
C GLU A 118 19.24 11.19 -9.24
N PHE A 119 19.39 12.39 -8.67
CA PHE A 119 19.65 12.58 -7.25
C PHE A 119 18.43 12.25 -6.36
N LEU A 120 17.21 12.42 -6.87
CA LEU A 120 15.99 12.11 -6.12
C LEU A 120 15.68 10.61 -6.10
N ARG A 121 16.17 9.86 -7.09
CA ARG A 121 15.97 8.40 -7.20
C ARG A 121 16.22 7.61 -5.90
N PRO A 122 17.37 7.74 -5.20
CA PRO A 122 17.61 7.01 -3.96
C PRO A 122 16.61 7.32 -2.84
N PHE A 123 16.10 8.55 -2.75
CA PHE A 123 15.12 8.94 -1.72
C PHE A 123 13.76 8.27 -1.94
N PHE A 124 13.44 7.96 -3.20
CA PHE A 124 12.20 7.27 -3.59
C PHE A 124 12.42 5.78 -3.91
N GLY A 125 13.54 5.19 -3.48
CA GLY A 125 13.78 3.75 -3.62
C GLY A 125 14.10 3.29 -5.06
N LEU A 126 14.36 4.21 -5.98
CA LEU A 126 14.72 3.91 -7.36
C LEU A 126 16.22 3.63 -7.51
N LYS A 127 16.57 2.77 -8.48
CA LYS A 127 17.96 2.47 -8.82
C LYS A 127 18.60 3.66 -9.53
N MET A 128 19.80 4.03 -9.09
CA MET A 128 20.63 5.01 -9.78
C MET A 128 21.11 4.46 -11.13
N SER A 129 20.93 5.23 -12.22
CA SER A 129 21.43 4.88 -13.56
C SER A 129 22.90 5.25 -13.77
N GLY A 130 23.41 6.25 -13.03
CA GLY A 130 24.79 6.70 -13.18
C GLY A 130 25.86 5.65 -12.81
N GLN A 131 26.95 5.60 -13.57
CA GLN A 131 28.14 4.82 -13.21
C GLN A 131 28.97 5.57 -12.15
N TYR A 132 28.57 5.45 -10.88
CA TYR A 132 29.31 6.07 -9.77
C TYR A 132 30.57 5.27 -9.42
N LYS A 133 31.69 5.98 -9.16
CA LYS A 133 32.95 5.38 -8.71
C LYS A 133 32.73 4.51 -7.46
N PRO A 134 33.47 3.39 -7.29
CA PRO A 134 33.23 2.41 -6.22
C PRO A 134 33.36 3.01 -4.80
N VAL A 135 34.14 4.09 -4.63
CA VAL A 135 34.27 4.81 -3.36
C VAL A 135 32.92 5.40 -2.92
N TRP A 136 32.20 6.07 -3.82
CA TRP A 136 30.89 6.67 -3.52
C TRP A 136 29.83 5.61 -3.19
N LYS A 137 29.89 4.44 -3.83
CA LYS A 137 29.02 3.30 -3.48
C LYS A 137 29.30 2.78 -2.06
N LYS A 138 30.58 2.72 -1.65
CA LYS A 138 30.97 2.27 -0.30
C LYS A 138 30.54 3.29 0.76
N VAL A 139 30.77 4.59 0.52
CA VAL A 139 30.35 5.68 1.42
C VAL A 139 28.82 5.67 1.62
N GLY A 140 28.05 5.56 0.53
CA GLY A 140 26.59 5.49 0.61
C GLY A 140 26.08 4.29 1.43
N ARG A 141 26.72 3.12 1.32
CA ARG A 141 26.36 1.94 2.12
C ARG A 141 26.65 2.13 3.61
N TRP A 142 27.78 2.74 3.96
CA TRP A 142 28.11 3.04 5.35
C TRP A 142 27.18 4.10 5.95
N ALA A 143 26.85 5.15 5.21
CA ALA A 143 25.88 6.14 5.64
C ALA A 143 24.50 5.51 5.88
N ALA A 144 24.02 4.66 4.96
CA ALA A 144 22.77 3.93 5.13
C ALA A 144 22.81 3.00 6.37
N ALA A 145 23.91 2.27 6.58
CA ALA A 145 24.07 1.43 7.76
C ALA A 145 24.03 2.23 9.06
N ILE A 146 24.70 3.39 9.12
CA ILE A 146 24.71 4.26 10.31
C ILE A 146 23.30 4.78 10.62
N VAL A 147 22.51 5.15 9.61
CA VAL A 147 21.12 5.63 9.80
C VAL A 147 20.17 4.50 10.20
N LEU A 148 20.36 3.30 9.65
CA LEU A 148 19.48 2.16 9.90
C LEU A 148 19.77 1.42 11.21
N LEU A 149 21.02 1.41 11.68
CA LEU A 149 21.43 0.77 12.93
C LEU A 149 20.60 1.17 14.16
N PRO A 150 20.37 2.47 14.45
CA PRO A 150 19.55 2.87 15.60
C PRO A 150 18.07 2.47 15.43
N LEU A 151 17.56 2.52 14.20
CA LEU A 151 16.18 2.14 13.88
C LEU A 151 15.95 0.64 14.09
N CYS A 152 16.93 -0.19 13.69
CA CYS A 152 16.90 -1.62 13.90
C CYS A 152 16.94 -1.98 15.39
N PHE A 153 17.72 -1.24 16.18
CA PHE A 153 17.80 -1.42 17.63
C PHE A 153 16.48 -1.07 18.33
N ILE A 154 15.78 -0.01 17.88
CA ILE A 154 14.47 0.38 18.43
C ILE A 154 13.37 -0.65 18.13
N ILE A 155 13.37 -1.28 16.96
CA ILE A 155 12.33 -2.25 16.59
C ILE A 155 12.52 -3.59 17.31
N LEU A 156 13.75 -3.94 17.68
CA LEU A 156 14.10 -5.18 18.37
C LEU A 156 13.90 -5.13 19.89
N LEU A 157 13.74 -3.94 20.48
CA LEU A 157 13.61 -3.71 21.93
C LEU A 157 12.16 -3.40 22.31
#